data_AF-A0A174QNW7-F1
#
_entry.id   AF-A0A174QNW7-F1
#
_cell.length_a   1.000
_cell.length_b   1.000
_cell.length_c   1.000
_cell.angle_alpha   90.00
_cell.angle_beta   90.00
_cell.angle_gamma   90.00
#
_symmetry.space_group_name_H-M   'P 1'
#
loop_
_entity.id
_entity.type
_entity.pdbx_description
1 polymer ?
#
loop_
_entity_poly.entity_id
_entity_poly.type
_entity_poly.pdbx_seq_one_letter_code
_entity_poly.pdbx_strand_id
1 'polypeptide(L)' 'MDQNNMREKLNQIINKYGTTITFIAKKTQLSKTTISLFLKGERDLKTEEIQSRVITFIEQRI' A
#
# COMPACT_ATOMS: atom_id res chain seq x y z
N MET A 1 -7.19 -1.45 -10.36
CA MET A 1 -5.76 -1.75 -10.18
C MET A 1 -5.66 -3.14 -9.55
N ASP A 2 -4.81 -4.03 -10.04
CA ASP A 2 -4.61 -5.35 -9.43
C ASP A 2 -3.62 -5.30 -8.24
N GLN A 3 -3.55 -6.38 -7.44
CA GLN A 3 -2.73 -6.44 -6.22
C GLN A 3 -1.23 -6.33 -6.51
N ASN A 4 -0.74 -6.86 -7.65
CA ASN A 4 0.68 -6.77 -8.01
C ASN A 4 1.04 -5.34 -8.42
N ASN A 5 0.21 -4.70 -9.24
CA ASN A 5 0.38 -3.30 -9.60
C ASN A 5 0.32 -2.37 -8.37
N MET A 6 -0.59 -2.62 -7.42
CA MET A 6 -0.60 -1.90 -6.14
C MET A 6 0.73 -2.03 -5.39
N ARG A 7 1.31 -3.23 -5.31
CA ARG A 7 2.63 -3.44 -4.68
C ARG A 7 3.72 -2.66 -5.38
N GLU A 8 3.78 -2.73 -6.71
CA GLU A 8 4.77 -2.01 -7.51
C GLU A 8 4.66 -0.50 -7.29
N LYS A 9 3.45 0.06 -7.33
CA LYS A 9 3.23 1.48 -7.09
C LYS A 9 3.60 1.91 -5.67
N LEU A 10 3.27 1.12 -4.65
CA LEU A 10 3.69 1.43 -3.29
C LEU A 10 5.21 1.39 -3.14
N ASN A 11 5.88 0.39 -3.72
CA ASN A 11 7.35 0.32 -3.72
C ASN A 11 7.98 1.50 -4.46
N GLN A 12 7.39 1.94 -5.59
CA GLN A 12 7.82 3.16 -6.28
C GLN A 12 7.68 4.39 -5.37
N ILE A 13 6.56 4.53 -4.66
CA ILE A 13 6.33 5.66 -3.74
C ILE A 13 7.33 5.66 -2.58
N ILE A 14 7.62 4.47 -2.02
CA ILE A 14 8.62 4.28 -0.97
C ILE A 14 9.99 4.73 -1.46
N ASN A 15 10.43 4.22 -2.62
CA ASN A 15 11.76 4.48 -3.15
C ASN A 15 11.92 5.92 -3.68
N LYS A 16 10.90 6.49 -4.31
CA LYS A 16 10.97 7.82 -4.95
C LYS A 16 10.82 8.96 -3.94
N TYR A 17 9.92 8.83 -2.96
CA TYR A 17 9.56 9.91 -2.03
C TYR A 17 10.08 9.67 -0.61
N GLY A 18 10.87 8.62 -0.36
CA GLY A 18 11.31 8.23 0.98
C GLY A 18 10.14 7.90 1.92
N THR A 19 9.01 7.44 1.35
CA THR A 19 7.81 7.17 2.14
C THR A 19 8.03 5.94 3.01
N THR A 20 7.62 5.98 4.27
CA THR A 20 7.77 4.85 5.20
C THR A 20 6.51 3.98 5.25
N ILE A 21 6.69 2.69 5.55
CA ILE A 21 5.57 1.76 5.82
C ILE A 21 4.64 2.30 6.92
N THR A 22 5.22 2.94 7.95
CA THR A 22 4.47 3.58 9.03
C THR A 22 3.55 4.69 8.52
N PHE A 23 4.02 5.50 7.58
CA PHE A 23 3.22 6.58 7.00
C PHE A 23 2.08 6.04 6.14
N ILE A 24 2.37 5.05 5.29
CA ILE A 24 1.37 4.38 4.45
C ILE A 24 0.28 3.77 5.33
N ALA A 25 0.67 2.99 6.33
CA ALA A 25 -0.24 2.37 7.30
C ALA A 25 -1.16 3.40 7.98
N LYS A 26 -0.61 4.54 8.41
CA LYS A 26 -1.40 5.62 9.02
C LYS A 26 -2.41 6.23 8.03
N LYS A 27 -2.02 6.42 6.77
CA LYS A 27 -2.88 7.04 5.75
C LYS A 27 -3.95 6.09 5.22
N THR A 28 -3.67 4.80 5.11
CA THR A 28 -4.62 3.78 4.66
C THR A 28 -5.46 3.21 5.81
N GLN A 29 -5.19 3.64 7.05
CA GLN A 29 -5.80 3.10 8.27
C GLN A 29 -5.61 1.57 8.39
N LEU A 30 -4.44 1.08 7.96
CA LEU A 30 -4.06 -0.32 8.04
C LEU A 30 -2.94 -0.50 9.07
N SER A 31 -2.80 -1.70 9.61
CA SER A 31 -1.66 -2.00 10.48
C SER A 31 -0.36 -2.02 9.67
N LYS A 32 0.76 -1.66 10.32
CA LYS A 32 2.10 -1.75 9.70
C LYS A 32 2.39 -3.17 9.22
N THR A 33 1.96 -4.17 9.98
CA THR A 33 2.10 -5.58 9.64
C THR A 33 1.34 -5.92 8.36
N THR A 34 0.10 -5.46 8.20
CA THR A 34 -0.68 -5.70 6.98
C THR A 34 0.02 -5.10 5.76
N ILE A 35 0.48 -3.85 5.83
CA ILE A 35 1.22 -3.23 4.71
C ILE A 35 2.53 -3.97 4.44
N SER A 36 3.28 -4.34 5.48
CA SER A 36 4.56 -5.05 5.32
C SER A 36 4.37 -6.41 4.66
N LEU A 37 3.42 -7.22 5.13
CA LEU A 37 3.10 -8.52 4.52
C LEU A 37 2.60 -8.37 3.08
N PHE A 38 1.80 -7.32 2.82
CA PHE A 38 1.33 -7.02 1.47
C PHE A 38 2.46 -6.69 0.50
N LEU A 39 3.37 -5.80 0.90
CA LEU A 39 4.54 -5.41 0.09
C LEU A 39 5.49 -6.58 -0.17
N LYS A 40 5.62 -7.52 0.78
CA LYS A 40 6.42 -8.73 0.62
C LYS A 40 5.75 -9.81 -0.24
N GLY A 41 4.49 -9.64 -0.62
CA GLY A 41 3.72 -10.68 -1.32
C GLY A 41 3.28 -11.85 -0.44
N GLU A 42 3.48 -11.76 0.89
CA GLU A 42 3.10 -12.80 1.84
C GLU A 42 1.59 -12.80 2.17
N ARG A 43 0.89 -11.70 1.86
CA ARG A 43 -0.55 -11.55 2.10
C ARG A 43 -1.21 -10.64 1.07
N ASP A 44 -2.40 -11.00 0.60
CA ASP A 44 -3.25 -10.11 -0.19
C ASP A 44 -4.19 -9.26 0.68
N LEU A 45 -4.61 -8.12 0.14
CA LEU A 45 -5.65 -7.27 0.71
C LEU A 45 -7.03 -7.87 0.40
N LYS A 46 -7.64 -8.53 1.39
CA LYS A 46 -8.81 -9.41 1.18
C LYS A 46 -10.11 -8.68 0.83
N THR A 47 -10.32 -7.45 1.30
CA THR A 47 -11.59 -6.73 1.11
C THR A 47 -11.41 -5.58 0.12
N GLU A 48 -12.45 -5.32 -0.67
CA GLU A 48 -12.49 -4.19 -1.61
C GLU A 48 -12.31 -2.85 -0.88
N GLU A 49 -12.84 -2.72 0.32
CA GLU A 49 -12.68 -1.52 1.15
C GLU A 49 -11.20 -1.24 1.46
N ILE A 50 -10.45 -2.28 1.87
CA ILE A 50 -9.02 -2.15 2.17
C ILE A 50 -8.24 -1.82 0.89
N GLN A 51 -8.57 -2.47 -0.22
CA GLN A 51 -7.96 -2.19 -1.52
C GLN A 51 -8.23 -0.74 -1.94
N SER A 52 -9.47 -0.26 -1.81
CA SER A 52 -9.88 1.10 -2.14
C SER A 52 -9.06 2.14 -1.37
N ARG A 53 -8.88 1.96 -0.06
CA ARG A 53 -8.03 2.86 0.76
C ARG A 53 -6.58 2.93 0.28
N VAL A 54 -6.03 1.79 -0.17
CA VAL A 54 -4.67 1.73 -0.72
C VAL A 54 -4.60 2.37 -2.11
N ILE A 55 -5.59 2.12 -2.97
CA ILE A 55 -5.69 2.74 -4.30
C ILE A 55 -5.78 4.26 -4.18
N THR A 56 -6.68 4.78 -3.34
CA THR A 56 -6.79 6.23 -3.09
C THR A 56 -5.47 6.83 -2.60
N PHE A 57 -4.75 6.13 -1.73
CA PHE A 57 -3.43 6.58 -1.28
C PHE A 57 -2.42 6.67 -2.43
N ILE A 58 -2.41 5.67 -3.32
CA ILE A 58 -1.53 5.62 -4.49
C ILE A 58 -1.86 6.77 -5.45
N GLU A 59 -3.14 6.96 -5.78
CA GLU A 59 -3.60 7.98 -6.73
C GLU A 59 -3.33 9.41 -6.24
N GLN A 60 -3.33 9.66 -4.93
CA GLN A 60 -2.95 10.97 -4.37
C GLN A 60 -1.45 11.29 -4.46
N ARG A 61 -0.62 10.34 -4.91
CA ARG A 61 0.85 10.43 -4.87
C ARG A 61 1.53 10.25 -6.23
N ILE A 62 0.79 9.80 -7.24
CA ILE A 62 1.26 9.64 -8.62
C ILE A 62 0.96 10.90 -9.42
#